data_AF-A0A7X7VF39-F1
#
_entry.id   AF-A0A7X7VF39-F1
#
_cell.length_a   1.000
_cell.length_b   1.000
_cell.length_c   1.000
_cell.angle_alpha   90.00
_cell.angle_beta   90.00
_cell.angle_gamma   90.00
#
_symmetry.space_group_name_H-M   'P 1'
#
loop_
_entity.id
_entity.type
_entity.pdbx_description
1 polymer ?
#
loop_
_entity_poly.entity_id
_entity_poly.type
_entity_poly.pdbx_seq_one_letter_code
_entity_poly.pdbx_strand_id
1 'polypeptide(L)'
;MDKKDPASSLAARAAVAAFALITLGFSLALFPGVAPAGPDRPDAAALLVRIRDEVLELPRYPGEDFHRGEFHLGYGDDDTNKTHAVGILVKEEKEGGPLRMTVVVSRLEPSPGDPRVFYAKEPRTLVCRFPEKGVEVLRSDHDERDLDRLLADILKAVVDKKNLLKGRRPRPGPPTCP
;
A
#
# COMPACT_ATOMS: atom_id res chain seq x y z
N MET A 1 65.31 -21.25 32.21
CA MET A 1 64.96 -21.22 30.78
C MET A 1 63.87 -20.18 30.65
N ASP A 2 64.28 -18.93 30.74
CA ASP A 2 64.57 -18.00 29.63
C ASP A 2 63.34 -17.10 29.45
N LYS A 3 63.20 -15.99 30.18
CA LYS A 3 64.05 -14.77 30.27
C LYS A 3 63.91 -13.92 29.00
N LYS A 4 63.62 -12.64 29.24
CA LYS A 4 64.06 -11.47 28.47
C LYS A 4 63.28 -11.15 27.19
N ASP A 5 62.90 -9.92 26.87
CA ASP A 5 62.66 -8.65 27.57
C ASP A 5 61.93 -7.77 26.53
N PRO A 6 61.12 -6.79 26.96
CA PRO A 6 60.61 -5.72 26.11
C PRO A 6 61.58 -4.53 26.11
N ALA A 7 61.99 -4.06 24.94
CA ALA A 7 62.63 -2.76 24.70
C ALA A 7 62.69 -2.64 23.16
N SER A 8 62.37 -1.54 22.50
CA SER A 8 62.92 -0.18 22.59
C SER A 8 62.42 0.51 21.31
N SER A 9 62.43 1.82 21.07
CA SER A 9 62.70 3.05 21.80
C SER A 9 62.53 4.14 20.75
N LEU A 10 61.93 5.25 21.15
CA LEU A 10 62.19 6.64 20.74
C LEU A 10 62.88 6.92 19.39
N ALA A 11 62.22 7.75 18.58
CA ALA A 11 62.78 9.04 18.14
C ALA A 11 61.62 9.86 17.53
N ALA A 12 61.04 10.81 18.26
CA ALA A 12 61.53 12.18 18.40
C ALA A 12 61.88 12.82 17.05
N ARG A 13 60.97 13.65 16.53
CA ARG A 13 61.32 14.89 15.83
C ARG A 13 60.15 15.85 15.77
N ALA A 14 60.36 16.98 16.45
CA ALA A 14 59.53 18.16 16.41
C ALA A 14 59.53 18.80 15.02
N ALA A 15 58.41 19.40 14.64
CA ALA A 15 58.39 20.59 13.80
C ALA A 15 57.11 21.38 14.10
N VAL A 16 57.30 22.52 14.75
CA VAL A 16 56.33 23.60 14.87
C VAL A 16 56.26 24.30 13.50
N ALA A 17 55.07 24.51 12.96
CA ALA A 17 54.78 25.65 12.10
C ALA A 17 53.26 25.87 12.03
N ALA A 18 52.86 27.03 12.52
CA ALA A 18 51.51 27.56 12.44
C ALA A 18 51.08 27.79 10.99
N PHE A 19 49.82 27.53 10.68
CA PHE A 19 49.07 28.37 9.75
C PHE A 19 47.60 28.38 10.16
N ALA A 20 47.17 29.53 10.65
CA ALA A 20 45.77 29.86 10.78
C ALA A 20 45.17 29.98 9.37
N LEU A 21 44.01 29.35 9.13
CA LEU A 21 43.00 29.88 8.21
C LEU A 21 41.65 29.24 8.50
N ILE A 22 40.79 30.07 9.08
CA ILE A 22 39.34 29.91 9.12
C ILE A 22 38.85 29.73 7.69
N THR A 23 38.25 28.59 7.38
CA THR A 23 37.19 28.53 6.37
C THR A 23 35.99 27.79 6.95
N LEU A 24 35.02 28.64 7.29
CA LEU A 24 33.62 28.33 7.49
C LEU A 24 33.10 27.52 6.29
N GLY A 25 32.58 26.32 6.52
CA GLY A 25 32.06 25.47 5.46
C GLY A 25 31.43 24.20 6.02
N PHE A 26 30.66 24.32 7.10
CA PHE A 26 29.87 23.21 7.61
C PHE A 26 28.84 22.85 6.53
N SER A 27 29.07 21.69 5.92
CA SER A 27 28.21 21.10 4.90
C SER A 27 26.84 20.84 5.52
N LEU A 28 25.91 21.78 5.33
CA LEU A 28 24.50 21.51 5.58
C LEU A 28 24.00 20.64 4.43
N ALA A 29 23.63 19.43 4.81
CA ALA A 29 22.99 18.42 4.00
C ALA A 29 22.00 19.02 2.98
N LEU A 30 22.27 18.75 1.70
CA LEU A 30 21.26 18.64 0.67
C LEU A 30 20.36 17.45 1.02
N PHE A 31 19.41 17.67 1.92
CA PHE A 31 18.19 16.90 1.90
C PHE A 31 17.48 17.24 0.58
N PRO A 32 17.17 16.28 -0.31
CA PRO A 32 16.19 16.53 -1.34
C PRO A 32 14.87 16.77 -0.61
N GLY A 33 14.54 18.06 -0.44
CA GLY A 33 13.26 18.49 0.08
C GLY A 33 12.19 17.94 -0.84
N VAL A 34 11.41 17.00 -0.30
CA VAL A 34 10.09 16.64 -0.80
C VAL A 34 9.33 17.94 -1.04
N ALA A 35 9.10 18.27 -2.30
CA ALA A 35 8.25 19.38 -2.66
C ALA A 35 6.84 19.11 -2.10
N PRO A 36 6.18 20.06 -1.43
CA PRO A 36 4.81 19.88 -1.00
C PRO A 36 3.94 19.78 -2.27
N ALA A 37 3.34 18.60 -2.47
CA ALA A 37 2.31 18.39 -3.47
C ALA A 37 1.15 19.38 -3.22
N GLY A 38 0.64 19.97 -4.29
CA GLY A 38 -0.40 20.99 -4.23
C GLY A 38 -1.70 20.53 -3.52
N PRO A 39 -2.51 21.47 -3.04
CA PRO A 39 -3.72 21.18 -2.30
C PRO A 39 -4.82 20.75 -3.27
N ASP A 40 -5.12 19.45 -3.33
CA ASP A 40 -6.50 18.88 -3.45
C ASP A 40 -6.55 17.40 -3.85
N ARG A 41 -5.40 16.73 -4.02
CA ARG A 41 -5.38 15.27 -4.18
C ARG A 41 -5.02 14.62 -2.85
N PRO A 42 -5.87 13.72 -2.30
CA PRO A 42 -5.45 12.90 -1.17
C PRO A 42 -4.25 12.06 -1.61
N ASP A 43 -3.16 12.18 -0.86
CA ASP A 43 -1.95 11.37 -1.02
C ASP A 43 -2.27 9.87 -0.89
N ALA A 44 -1.52 9.00 -1.60
CA ALA A 44 -1.65 7.55 -1.60
C ALA A 44 -1.86 6.97 -0.20
N ALA A 45 -1.12 7.48 0.79
CA ALA A 45 -1.22 7.03 2.17
C ALA A 45 -2.63 7.23 2.76
N ALA A 46 -3.23 8.40 2.53
CA ALA A 46 -4.58 8.70 2.98
C ALA A 46 -5.63 7.85 2.25
N LEU A 47 -5.44 7.60 0.95
CA LEU A 47 -6.31 6.73 0.17
C LEU A 47 -6.26 5.28 0.68
N LEU A 48 -5.08 4.75 1.01
CA LEU A 48 -4.90 3.40 1.55
C LEU A 48 -5.61 3.21 2.89
N VAL A 49 -5.47 4.18 3.80
CA VAL A 49 -6.20 4.19 5.08
C VAL A 49 -7.70 4.15 4.85
N ARG A 50 -8.20 4.97 3.94
CA ARG A 50 -9.63 5.04 3.64
C ARG A 50 -10.14 3.75 2.99
N ILE A 51 -9.40 3.16 2.05
CA ILE A 51 -9.74 1.86 1.45
C ILE A 51 -9.83 0.78 2.53
N ARG A 52 -8.86 0.71 3.44
CA ARG A 52 -8.88 -0.24 4.56
C ARG A 52 -10.17 -0.08 5.37
N ASP A 53 -10.49 1.13 5.80
CA ASP A 53 -11.66 1.39 6.65
C ASP A 53 -12.96 1.00 5.95
N GLU A 54 -13.09 1.35 4.67
CA GLU A 54 -14.23 1.00 3.83
C GLU A 54 -14.39 -0.53 3.65
N VAL A 55 -13.29 -1.27 3.53
CA VAL A 55 -13.31 -2.74 3.43
C VAL A 55 -13.62 -3.40 4.78
N LEU A 56 -13.16 -2.83 5.90
CA LEU A 56 -13.51 -3.31 7.24
C LEU A 56 -15.01 -3.14 7.56
N GLU A 57 -15.69 -2.18 6.93
CA GLU A 57 -17.14 -2.04 7.04
C GLU A 57 -17.93 -3.09 6.23
N LEU A 58 -17.29 -3.82 5.32
CA LEU A 58 -17.95 -4.88 4.58
C LEU A 58 -18.18 -6.11 5.47
N PRO A 59 -19.33 -6.79 5.32
CA PRO A 59 -19.61 -8.00 6.08
C PRO A 59 -18.58 -9.08 5.74
N ARG A 60 -18.06 -9.75 6.77
CA ARG A 60 -17.22 -10.94 6.61
C ARG A 60 -18.07 -12.11 6.14
N TYR A 61 -17.47 -13.02 5.38
CA TYR A 61 -18.12 -14.30 5.13
C TYR A 61 -18.10 -15.16 6.42
N PRO A 62 -19.13 -15.98 6.66
CA PRO A 62 -19.17 -16.84 7.84
C PRO A 62 -17.93 -17.74 7.94
N GLY A 63 -17.25 -17.71 9.08
CA GLY A 63 -16.05 -18.50 9.35
C GLY A 63 -14.72 -17.88 8.89
N GLU A 64 -14.72 -16.69 8.27
CA GLU A 64 -13.49 -15.96 7.93
C GLU A 64 -13.00 -15.07 9.09
N ASP A 65 -11.70 -15.13 9.39
CA ASP A 65 -11.00 -14.26 10.35
C ASP A 65 -10.43 -12.98 9.71
N PHE A 66 -10.71 -12.77 8.42
CA PHE A 66 -10.28 -11.64 7.62
C PHE A 66 -11.47 -10.95 6.94
N HIS A 67 -11.27 -9.71 6.48
CA HIS A 67 -12.18 -9.05 5.55
C HIS A 67 -11.66 -9.25 4.13
N ARG A 68 -12.57 -9.59 3.22
CA ARG A 68 -12.26 -9.71 1.80
C ARG A 68 -13.33 -9.05 0.96
N GLY A 69 -12.90 -8.36 -0.09
CA GLY A 69 -13.78 -7.76 -1.08
C GLY A 69 -13.23 -7.95 -2.49
N GLU A 70 -14.12 -8.28 -3.42
CA GLU A 70 -13.84 -8.33 -4.85
C GLU A 70 -14.55 -7.17 -5.56
N PHE A 71 -13.81 -6.39 -6.31
CA PHE A 71 -14.27 -5.17 -6.96
C PHE A 71 -13.84 -5.16 -8.42
N HIS A 72 -14.43 -4.28 -9.21
CA HIS A 72 -14.12 -4.14 -10.62
C HIS A 72 -13.94 -2.67 -10.96
N LEU A 73 -12.95 -2.35 -11.79
CA LEU A 73 -12.74 -1.01 -12.32
C LEU A 73 -13.20 -0.98 -13.78
N GLY A 74 -13.85 0.11 -14.20
CA GLY A 74 -14.43 0.23 -15.53
C GLY A 74 -15.38 1.41 -15.63
N TYR A 75 -15.87 1.68 -16.85
CA TYR A 75 -16.85 2.75 -17.09
C TYR A 75 -18.27 2.19 -17.14
N GLY A 76 -19.18 2.82 -16.39
CA GLY A 76 -20.59 2.43 -16.36
C GLY A 76 -20.87 1.27 -15.40
N ASP A 77 -22.15 0.99 -15.19
CA ASP A 77 -22.65 -0.07 -14.30
C ASP A 77 -22.73 -1.45 -14.99
N ASP A 78 -22.55 -1.47 -16.32
CA ASP A 78 -22.55 -2.72 -17.09
C ASP A 78 -21.21 -3.45 -16.96
N ASP A 79 -21.31 -4.75 -16.69
CA ASP A 79 -20.17 -5.66 -16.52
C ASP A 79 -19.29 -5.75 -17.79
N THR A 80 -19.84 -5.39 -18.95
CA THR A 80 -19.15 -5.41 -20.25
C THR A 80 -17.95 -4.45 -20.33
N ASN A 81 -17.95 -3.37 -19.54
CA ASN A 81 -16.93 -2.31 -19.63
C ASN A 81 -15.89 -2.38 -18.49
N LYS A 82 -15.87 -3.50 -17.76
CA LYS A 82 -14.90 -3.76 -16.70
C LYS A 82 -13.54 -4.05 -17.30
N THR A 83 -12.55 -3.26 -16.91
CA THR A 83 -11.17 -3.32 -17.41
C THR A 83 -10.23 -4.05 -16.44
N HIS A 84 -10.55 -4.01 -15.14
CA HIS A 84 -9.72 -4.64 -14.11
C HIS A 84 -10.60 -5.33 -13.06
N ALA A 85 -10.09 -6.44 -12.53
CA ALA A 85 -10.57 -7.06 -11.31
C ALA A 85 -9.63 -6.70 -10.16
N VAL A 86 -10.22 -6.35 -9.01
CA VAL A 86 -9.50 -5.94 -7.81
C VAL A 86 -9.93 -6.81 -6.65
N GLY A 87 -9.01 -7.61 -6.11
CA GLY A 87 -9.20 -8.30 -4.85
C GLY A 87 -8.53 -7.53 -3.71
N ILE A 88 -9.25 -7.30 -2.61
CA ILE A 88 -8.69 -6.69 -1.40
C ILE A 88 -8.92 -7.64 -0.24
N LEU A 89 -7.85 -7.94 0.49
CA LEU A 89 -7.89 -8.72 1.73
C LEU A 89 -7.29 -7.88 2.85
N VAL A 90 -7.98 -7.79 3.99
CA VAL A 90 -7.52 -7.12 5.21
C VAL A 90 -7.57 -8.12 6.36
N LYS A 91 -6.43 -8.36 7.01
CA LYS A 91 -6.29 -9.31 8.12
C LYS A 91 -5.33 -8.79 9.17
N GLU A 92 -5.56 -9.09 10.44
CA GLU A 92 -4.56 -8.88 11.50
C GLU A 92 -3.36 -9.83 11.31
N GLU A 93 -2.13 -9.33 11.39
CA GLU A 93 -0.95 -10.20 11.26
C GLU A 93 -0.82 -11.23 12.39
N LYS A 94 -1.29 -10.83 13.58
CA LYS A 94 -1.40 -11.61 14.81
C LYS A 94 -2.60 -11.05 15.57
N GLU A 95 -3.22 -11.83 16.45
CA GLU A 95 -4.34 -11.37 17.27
C GLU A 95 -4.00 -10.07 18.02
N GLY A 96 -4.79 -9.02 17.80
CA GLY A 96 -4.57 -7.68 18.38
C GLY A 96 -3.37 -6.92 17.80
N GLY A 97 -2.78 -7.43 16.73
CA GLY A 97 -1.66 -6.83 16.01
C GLY A 97 -2.08 -5.86 14.90
N PRO A 98 -1.11 -5.29 14.18
CA PRO A 98 -1.41 -4.39 13.08
C PRO A 98 -2.12 -5.10 11.94
N LEU A 99 -2.97 -4.36 11.24
CA LEU A 99 -3.66 -4.86 10.06
C LEU A 99 -2.70 -4.90 8.88
N ARG A 100 -2.81 -5.96 8.10
CA ARG A 100 -2.17 -6.12 6.80
C ARG A 100 -3.25 -6.12 5.72
N MET A 101 -3.09 -5.24 4.74
CA MET A 101 -3.93 -5.19 3.55
C MET A 101 -3.14 -5.67 2.34
N THR A 102 -3.73 -6.59 1.57
CA THR A 102 -3.20 -7.03 0.29
C THR A 102 -4.21 -6.68 -0.78
N VAL A 103 -3.79 -5.89 -1.76
CA VAL A 103 -4.56 -5.51 -2.93
C VAL A 103 -3.95 -6.22 -4.13
N VAL A 104 -4.76 -6.95 -4.88
CA VAL A 104 -4.37 -7.59 -6.14
C VAL A 104 -5.20 -6.99 -7.24
N VAL A 105 -4.55 -6.37 -8.21
CA VAL A 105 -5.19 -5.79 -9.39
C VAL A 105 -4.78 -6.61 -10.60
N SER A 106 -5.76 -7.15 -11.32
CA SER A 106 -5.54 -7.92 -12.54
C SER A 106 -6.27 -7.24 -13.70
N ARG A 107 -5.61 -7.15 -14.85
CA ARG A 107 -6.24 -6.71 -16.09
C ARG A 107 -7.21 -7.79 -16.57
N LEU A 108 -8.39 -7.38 -17.02
CA LEU A 108 -9.35 -8.28 -17.64
C LEU A 108 -9.16 -8.24 -19.15
N GLU A 109 -8.88 -9.39 -19.74
CA GLU A 109 -8.74 -9.54 -21.19
C GLU A 109 -9.74 -10.57 -21.71
N PRO A 110 -10.44 -10.29 -22.83
CA PRO A 110 -11.40 -11.22 -23.40
C PRO A 110 -10.69 -12.49 -23.92
N SER A 111 -11.38 -13.62 -23.79
CA SER A 111 -10.93 -14.91 -24.32
C SER A 111 -10.88 -14.85 -25.85
N PRO A 112 -9.80 -15.37 -26.49
CA PRO A 112 -9.73 -15.44 -27.95
C PRO A 112 -10.87 -16.24 -28.59
N GLY A 113 -11.46 -17.20 -27.86
CA GLY A 113 -12.55 -18.06 -28.35
C GLY A 113 -13.96 -17.57 -28.01
N ASP A 114 -14.11 -16.68 -27.03
CA ASP A 114 -15.40 -16.10 -26.66
C ASP A 114 -15.18 -14.71 -25.99
N PRO A 115 -15.45 -13.60 -26.70
CA PRO A 115 -15.27 -12.26 -26.16
C PRO A 115 -16.13 -11.93 -24.94
N ARG A 116 -17.10 -12.78 -24.57
CA ARG A 116 -17.93 -12.61 -23.37
C ARG A 116 -17.26 -13.16 -22.11
N VAL A 117 -16.21 -13.98 -22.26
CA VAL A 117 -15.44 -14.55 -21.16
C VAL A 117 -14.18 -13.72 -20.98
N PHE A 118 -13.97 -13.20 -19.77
CA PHE A 118 -12.78 -12.42 -19.42
C PHE A 118 -11.85 -13.22 -18.52
N TYR A 119 -10.55 -13.19 -18.82
CA TYR A 119 -9.51 -13.78 -18.00
C TYR A 119 -8.71 -12.70 -17.28
N ALA A 120 -8.38 -12.96 -16.01
CA ALA A 120 -7.43 -12.16 -15.26
C ALA A 120 -6.01 -12.39 -15.81
N LYS A 121 -5.36 -11.30 -16.19
CA LYS A 121 -3.98 -11.27 -16.70
C LYS A 121 -3.16 -10.27 -15.89
N GLU A 122 -1.86 -10.52 -15.84
CA GLU A 122 -0.87 -9.62 -15.25
C GLU A 122 -1.23 -9.14 -13.83
N PRO A 123 -1.42 -10.06 -12.87
CA PRO A 123 -1.75 -9.66 -11.50
C PRO A 123 -0.60 -8.83 -10.92
N ARG A 124 -0.90 -7.61 -10.49
CA ARG A 124 0.00 -6.72 -9.74
C ARG A 124 -0.48 -6.62 -8.31
N THR A 125 0.46 -6.65 -7.39
CA THR A 125 0.18 -6.71 -5.95
C THR A 125 0.68 -5.45 -5.25
N LEU A 126 -0.15 -4.93 -4.34
CA LEU A 126 0.21 -3.92 -3.36
C LEU A 126 -0.05 -4.49 -1.96
N VAL A 127 0.97 -4.49 -1.11
CA VAL A 127 0.91 -4.99 0.26
C VAL A 127 1.23 -3.84 1.21
N CYS A 128 0.32 -3.57 2.12
CA CYS A 128 0.44 -2.50 3.11
C CYS A 128 0.26 -3.06 4.52
N ARG A 129 0.94 -2.44 5.48
CA ARG A 129 0.78 -2.65 6.92
C ARG A 129 0.29 -1.36 7.56
N PHE A 130 -0.61 -1.49 8.51
CA PHE A 130 -1.19 -0.38 9.26
C PHE A 130 -0.78 -0.50 10.73
N PRO A 131 0.38 0.06 11.11
CA PRO A 131 0.73 0.23 12.52
C PRO A 131 -0.21 1.26 13.18
N GLU A 132 -0.07 1.47 14.49
CA GLU A 132 -0.90 2.43 15.24
C GLU A 132 -0.92 3.84 14.63
N LYS A 133 0.17 4.22 13.93
CA LYS A 133 0.30 5.52 13.26
C LYS A 133 0.67 5.34 11.80
N GLY A 134 -0.30 5.62 10.92
CA GLY A 134 -0.09 5.74 9.49
C GLY A 134 -0.18 4.41 8.72
N VAL A 135 0.50 4.36 7.58
CA VAL A 135 0.53 3.22 6.67
C VAL A 135 1.95 3.02 6.15
N GLU A 136 2.38 1.77 6.10
CA GLU A 136 3.66 1.34 5.56
C GLU A 136 3.41 0.47 4.33
N VAL A 137 3.94 0.87 3.18
CA VAL A 137 3.89 0.05 1.97
C VAL A 137 5.05 -0.97 2.04
N LEU A 138 4.71 -2.25 2.18
CA LEU A 138 5.69 -3.34 2.28
C LEU A 138 6.18 -3.80 0.91
N ARG A 139 5.27 -3.79 -0.09
CA ARG A 139 5.56 -4.20 -1.47
C ARG A 139 4.57 -3.51 -2.41
N SER A 140 5.05 -3.04 -3.55
CA SER A 140 4.21 -2.56 -4.66
C SER A 140 4.78 -3.05 -5.98
N ASP A 141 3.95 -3.70 -6.79
CA ASP A 141 4.25 -3.99 -8.20
C ASP A 141 3.74 -2.85 -9.13
N HIS A 142 3.26 -1.73 -8.55
CA HIS A 142 2.71 -0.58 -9.27
C HIS A 142 3.70 0.59 -9.33
N ASP A 143 3.68 1.36 -10.43
CA ASP A 143 4.43 2.60 -10.58
C ASP A 143 3.85 3.67 -9.64
N GLU A 144 4.71 4.34 -8.87
CA GLU A 144 4.34 5.37 -7.90
C GLU A 144 3.56 6.52 -8.56
N ARG A 145 3.87 6.86 -9.82
CA ARG A 145 3.24 7.98 -10.54
C ARG A 145 1.76 7.75 -10.83
N ASP A 146 1.36 6.49 -10.98
CA ASP A 146 -0.01 6.10 -11.31
C ASP A 146 -0.79 5.59 -10.08
N LEU A 147 -0.10 5.41 -8.95
CA LEU A 147 -0.65 4.77 -7.76
C LEU A 147 -1.80 5.57 -7.17
N ASP A 148 -1.68 6.89 -7.02
CA ASP A 148 -2.74 7.75 -6.48
C ASP A 148 -4.04 7.63 -7.25
N ARG A 149 -3.94 7.64 -8.58
CA ARG A 149 -5.10 7.53 -9.47
C ARG A 149 -5.75 6.15 -9.32
N LEU A 150 -4.93 5.09 -9.34
CA LEU A 150 -5.41 3.73 -9.15
C LEU A 150 -6.12 3.56 -7.80
N LEU A 151 -5.54 4.08 -6.72
CA LEU A 151 -6.11 4.01 -5.38
C LEU A 151 -7.42 4.79 -5.28
N ALA A 152 -7.52 5.96 -5.94
CA ALA A 152 -8.77 6.71 -6.00
C ALA A 152 -9.87 5.93 -6.72
N ASP A 153 -9.55 5.27 -7.84
CA ASP A 153 -10.49 4.43 -8.59
C ASP A 153 -10.91 3.19 -7.77
N ILE A 154 -9.97 2.55 -7.07
CA ILE A 154 -10.25 1.43 -6.16
C ILE A 154 -11.19 1.88 -5.03
N LEU A 155 -10.86 2.99 -4.35
CA LEU A 155 -11.68 3.51 -3.26
C LEU A 155 -13.12 3.75 -3.72
N LYS A 156 -13.30 4.37 -4.90
CA LYS A 156 -14.62 4.57 -5.49
C LYS A 156 -15.36 3.23 -5.68
N ALA A 157 -14.72 2.24 -6.27
CA ALA A 157 -15.33 0.92 -6.50
C ALA A 157 -15.72 0.21 -5.18
N VAL A 158 -14.93 0.38 -4.12
CA VAL A 158 -15.25 -0.16 -2.78
C VAL A 158 -16.51 0.52 -2.23
N VAL A 159 -16.56 1.85 -2.25
CA VAL A 159 -17.69 2.64 -1.75
C VAL A 159 -18.96 2.32 -2.54
N ASP A 160 -18.88 2.25 -3.87
CA ASP A 160 -20.01 1.93 -4.74
C ASP A 160 -20.57 0.54 -4.42
N LYS A 161 -19.70 -0.47 -4.29
CA LYS A 161 -20.12 -1.82 -3.88
C LYS A 161 -20.75 -1.83 -2.49
N LYS A 162 -20.17 -1.11 -1.52
CA LYS A 162 -20.73 -0.98 -0.16
C LYS A 162 -22.14 -0.40 -0.20
N ASN A 163 -22.36 0.66 -0.99
CA ASN A 163 -23.65 1.29 -1.15
C ASN A 163 -24.69 0.36 -1.81
N LEU A 164 -24.28 -0.42 -2.81
CA LEU A 164 -25.13 -1.45 -3.44
C LEU A 164 -25.58 -2.51 -2.42
N LEU A 165 -24.69 -2.95 -1.53
CA LEU A 165 -25.02 -3.91 -0.49
C LEU A 165 -25.98 -3.33 0.57
N LYS A 166 -25.86 -2.04 0.90
CA LYS A 166 -26.80 -1.34 1.79
C LYS A 166 -28.19 -1.18 1.16
N GLY A 167 -28.26 -0.97 -0.16
CA GLY A 167 -29.52 -0.80 -0.90
C GLY A 167 -30.32 -2.10 -1.11
N ARG A 168 -29.69 -3.27 -1.01
CA ARG A 168 -30.35 -4.58 -1.04
C ARG A 168 -31.00 -4.88 0.31
N ARG A 169 -32.14 -4.26 0.60
CA ARG A 169 -33.06 -4.81 1.62
C ARG A 169 -33.41 -6.25 1.21
N PRO A 170 -33.57 -7.19 2.17
CA PRO A 170 -34.13 -8.50 1.86
C PRO A 170 -35.45 -8.28 1.12
N ARG A 171 -35.61 -8.85 -0.07
CA ARG A 171 -36.95 -8.93 -0.68
C ARG A 171 -37.84 -9.64 0.34
N PRO A 172 -39.04 -9.11 0.65
CA PRO A 172 -40.01 -9.85 1.44
C PRO A 172 -40.12 -11.25 0.83
N GLY A 173 -39.95 -12.28 1.66
CA GLY A 173 -40.21 -13.65 1.23
C GLY A 173 -41.62 -13.73 0.64
N PRO A 174 -41.90 -14.70 -0.25
CA PRO A 174 -43.25 -14.90 -0.74
C PRO A 174 -44.22 -14.99 0.45
N PRO A 175 -45.38 -14.32 0.39
CA PRO A 175 -46.33 -14.33 1.50
C PRO A 175 -46.69 -15.79 1.81
N THR A 176 -46.41 -16.23 3.03
CA THR A 176 -46.90 -17.51 3.52
C THR A 176 -48.42 -17.39 3.64
N CYS A 177 -49.14 -18.09 2.77
CA CYS A 177 -50.60 -18.20 2.88
C CYS A 177 -50.95 -18.90 4.21
N PRO A 178 -51.95 -18.40 4.96
CA PRO A 178 -52.46 -19.04 6.18
C PRO A 178 -53.19 -20.35 5.90
#